data_AF-A0A944G397-F1
#
_entry.id   AF-A0A944G397-F1
#
_cell.length_a   1.000
_cell.length_b   1.000
_cell.length_c   1.000
_cell.angle_alpha   90.00
_cell.angle_beta   90.00
_cell.angle_gamma   90.00
#
_symmetry.space_group_name_H-M   'P 1'
#
loop_
_entity.id
_entity.type
_entity.pdbx_description
1 polymer ?
#
loop_
_entity_poly.entity_id
_entity_poly.type
_entity_poly.pdbx_seq_one_letter_code
_entity_poly.pdbx_strand_id
1 'polypeptide(L)'
;MKRKFAIFVSVLLLSVLAIKAQSESNSPFPYYIGKDYVVVGVSSSTSDKELLEIRKNILKYSSIRFTNFDVIRAKSGEIQFLSMEIDCRDGYKASISHSFEKGDKSVFGFIRDYTRTNYDRAFYYGDLTSELSGIERVTKAIEKANQEKE
;
A
#
# COMPACT_ATOMS: atom_id res chain seq x y z
N MET A 1 40.24 24.21 40.26
CA MET A 1 39.79 23.13 39.32
C MET A 1 38.48 22.55 39.86
N LYS A 2 37.47 22.23 39.03
CA LYS A 2 36.11 21.67 39.37
C LYS A 2 34.87 22.54 39.01
N ARG A 3 34.93 23.47 38.05
CA ARG A 3 33.71 24.20 37.59
C ARG A 3 33.54 24.36 36.07
N LYS A 4 34.30 23.61 35.26
CA LYS A 4 34.21 23.70 33.78
C LYS A 4 33.76 22.41 33.08
N PHE A 5 33.43 21.35 33.82
CA PHE A 5 33.04 20.06 33.24
C PHE A 5 31.53 19.83 33.14
N ALA A 6 30.70 20.67 33.78
CA ALA A 6 29.25 20.44 33.82
C ALA A 6 28.48 20.93 32.58
N ILE A 7 29.10 21.74 31.72
CA ILE A 7 28.40 22.35 30.56
C ILE A 7 28.48 21.46 29.31
N PHE A 8 29.46 20.56 29.22
CA PHE A 8 29.62 19.68 28.05
C PHE A 8 28.70 18.45 28.07
N VAL A 9 28.16 18.07 29.22
CA VAL A 9 27.24 16.91 29.32
C VAL A 9 25.80 17.30 28.99
N SER A 10 25.42 18.57 29.17
CA SER A 10 24.05 19.04 28.92
C SER A 10 23.72 19.25 27.44
N VAL A 11 24.73 19.40 26.56
CA VAL A 11 24.51 19.54 25.10
C VAL A 11 24.42 18.18 24.41
N LEU A 12 25.00 17.13 25.00
CA LEU A 12 24.98 15.77 24.44
C LEU A 12 23.67 15.01 24.71
N LEU A 13 22.85 15.47 25.67
CA LEU A 13 21.55 14.88 26.00
C LEU A 13 20.38 15.46 25.19
N LEU A 14 20.56 16.62 24.54
CA LEU A 14 19.50 17.21 23.69
C LEU A 14 19.51 16.68 22.24
N SER A 15 20.59 16.03 21.79
CA SER A 15 20.67 15.46 20.43
C SER A 15 20.03 14.08 20.29
N VAL A 16 19.71 13.39 21.40
CA VAL A 16 19.11 12.05 21.36
C VAL A 16 17.58 12.09 21.16
N LEU A 17 16.94 13.25 21.37
CA LEU A 17 15.48 13.39 21.17
C LEU A 17 15.09 13.76 19.73
N ALA A 18 16.06 14.05 18.86
CA ALA A 18 15.81 14.42 17.46
C ALA A 18 15.65 13.22 16.51
N ILE A 19 15.76 11.98 17.03
CA ILE A 19 15.56 10.74 16.27
C ILE A 19 14.25 10.07 16.74
N LYS A 20 13.18 10.84 16.86
CA LYS A 20 11.85 10.32 16.50
C LYS A 20 11.59 10.74 15.06
N ALA A 21 12.48 10.26 14.19
CA ALA A 21 12.17 10.12 12.78
C ALA A 21 10.90 9.27 12.73
N GLN A 22 9.77 9.95 12.53
CA GLN A 22 8.76 9.59 11.55
C GLN A 22 8.84 8.14 11.08
N SER A 23 8.61 7.21 12.00
CA SER A 23 7.96 5.96 11.65
C SER A 23 6.48 6.33 11.60
N GLU A 24 6.12 7.10 10.59
CA GLU A 24 4.81 6.88 9.98
C GLU A 24 4.78 5.37 9.75
N SER A 25 3.87 4.73 10.47
CA SER A 25 3.53 3.33 10.28
C SER A 25 3.60 3.06 8.79
N ASN A 26 4.52 2.18 8.37
CA ASN A 26 4.48 1.57 7.05
C ASN A 26 3.17 0.78 7.00
N SER A 27 2.06 1.49 6.84
CA SER A 27 0.76 0.90 6.66
C SER A 27 0.92 0.03 5.42
N PRO A 28 0.78 -1.30 5.53
CA PRO A 28 0.81 -2.19 4.37
C PRO A 28 -0.42 -1.97 3.48
N PHE A 29 -1.26 -1.00 3.83
CA PHE A 29 -2.38 -0.54 3.03
C PHE A 29 -2.03 0.82 2.42
N PRO A 30 -2.06 0.94 1.09
CA PRO A 30 -2.93 0.16 0.19
C PRO A 30 -2.26 -0.98 -0.58
N TYR A 31 -1.15 -1.55 -0.10
CA TYR A 31 -0.29 -2.40 -0.94
C TYR A 31 0.41 -3.57 -0.23
N TYR A 32 0.09 -4.80 -0.64
CA TYR A 32 0.76 -6.03 -0.20
C TYR A 32 0.80 -7.08 -1.31
N ILE A 33 1.94 -7.73 -1.54
CA ILE A 33 2.03 -8.86 -2.48
C ILE A 33 2.75 -10.01 -1.78
N GLY A 34 1.99 -11.06 -1.49
CA GLY A 34 2.48 -12.31 -0.96
C GLY A 34 1.94 -13.51 -1.73
N LYS A 35 2.36 -14.70 -1.31
CA LYS A 35 1.93 -15.97 -1.90
C LYS A 35 0.42 -16.18 -1.78
N ASP A 36 -0.14 -15.84 -0.62
CA ASP A 36 -1.53 -16.15 -0.27
C ASP A 36 -2.49 -14.99 -0.55
N TYR A 37 -1.97 -13.76 -0.56
CA TYR A 37 -2.76 -12.56 -0.74
C TYR A 37 -2.03 -11.55 -1.61
N VAL A 38 -2.78 -10.91 -2.50
CA VAL A 38 -2.35 -9.73 -3.25
C VAL A 38 -3.36 -8.62 -3.04
N VAL A 39 -2.87 -7.46 -2.59
CA VAL A 39 -3.63 -6.23 -2.44
C VAL A 39 -2.88 -5.13 -3.15
N VAL A 40 -3.57 -4.46 -4.06
CA VAL A 40 -3.06 -3.27 -4.74
C VAL A 40 -4.15 -2.23 -4.69
N GLY A 41 -3.85 -1.09 -4.12
CA GLY A 41 -4.72 0.08 -4.12
C GLY A 41 -3.94 1.34 -4.44
N VAL A 42 -4.64 2.26 -5.09
CA VAL A 42 -4.14 3.53 -5.58
C VAL A 42 -5.11 4.62 -5.12
N SER A 43 -4.56 5.70 -4.59
CA SER A 43 -5.30 6.90 -4.19
C SER A 43 -4.87 8.09 -5.06
N SER A 44 -5.59 9.20 -4.93
CA SER A 44 -5.20 10.50 -5.52
C SER A 44 -3.76 10.92 -5.17
N SER A 45 -3.29 10.53 -3.98
CA SER A 45 -1.96 10.89 -3.46
C SER A 45 -0.83 9.92 -3.83
N THR A 46 -1.13 8.79 -4.48
CA THR A 46 -0.11 7.78 -4.80
C THR A 46 0.96 8.34 -5.74
N SER A 47 2.22 8.20 -5.33
CA SER A 47 3.39 8.70 -6.04
C SER A 47 3.82 7.79 -7.18
N ASP A 48 4.58 8.32 -8.15
CA ASP A 48 5.13 7.52 -9.26
C ASP A 48 6.08 6.42 -8.77
N LYS A 49 6.79 6.65 -7.66
CA LYS A 49 7.66 5.66 -7.04
C LYS A 49 6.84 4.46 -6.54
N GLU A 50 5.73 4.71 -5.85
CA GLU A 50 4.84 3.65 -5.37
C GLU A 50 4.19 2.90 -6.54
N LEU A 51 3.72 3.59 -7.59
CA LEU A 51 3.19 2.95 -8.80
C LEU A 51 4.23 2.04 -9.46
N LEU A 52 5.50 2.47 -9.50
CA LEU A 52 6.60 1.67 -10.03
C LEU A 52 6.89 0.45 -9.16
N GLU A 53 6.88 0.60 -7.84
CA GLU A 53 7.06 -0.51 -6.90
C GLU A 53 5.94 -1.54 -7.02
N ILE A 54 4.69 -1.10 -7.12
CA ILE A 54 3.52 -1.96 -7.39
C ILE A 54 3.77 -2.79 -8.65
N ARG A 55 4.09 -2.13 -9.77
CA ARG A 55 4.33 -2.82 -11.06
C ARG A 55 5.47 -3.84 -10.95
N LYS A 56 6.59 -3.46 -10.34
CA LYS A 56 7.76 -4.34 -10.18
C LYS A 56 7.45 -5.57 -9.34
N ASN A 57 6.77 -5.39 -8.22
CA ASN A 57 6.50 -6.47 -7.31
C ASN A 57 5.37 -7.39 -7.80
N ILE A 58 4.36 -6.87 -8.52
CA ILE A 58 3.36 -7.71 -9.21
C ILE A 58 4.06 -8.64 -10.19
N LEU A 59 4.97 -8.10 -11.02
CA LEU A 59 5.75 -8.89 -11.97
C LEU A 59 6.66 -9.92 -11.31
N LYS A 60 7.20 -9.60 -10.13
CA LYS A 60 8.18 -10.45 -9.44
C LYS A 60 7.55 -11.57 -8.60
N TYR A 61 6.44 -11.28 -7.93
CA TYR A 61 5.91 -12.13 -6.85
C TYR A 61 4.50 -12.64 -7.10
N SER A 62 3.88 -12.32 -8.23
CA SER A 62 2.54 -12.80 -8.58
C SER A 62 2.44 -13.24 -10.04
N SER A 63 1.42 -14.03 -10.36
CA SER A 63 1.04 -14.33 -11.75
C SER A 63 0.17 -13.23 -12.37
N ILE A 64 -0.23 -12.23 -11.58
CA ILE A 64 -1.13 -11.16 -12.01
C ILE A 64 -0.45 -10.31 -13.07
N ARG A 65 -1.22 -9.93 -14.09
CA ARG A 65 -0.79 -8.99 -15.11
C ARG A 65 -1.71 -7.78 -15.10
N PHE A 66 -1.09 -6.62 -15.21
CA PHE A 66 -1.80 -5.43 -15.66
C PHE A 66 -1.75 -5.41 -17.18
N THR A 67 -2.89 -5.54 -17.84
CA THR A 67 -2.99 -5.31 -19.30
C THR A 67 -3.06 -3.83 -19.62
N ASN A 68 -3.55 -3.04 -18.67
CA ASN A 68 -3.51 -1.59 -18.63
C ASN A 68 -3.29 -1.15 -17.18
N PHE A 69 -2.45 -0.13 -16.95
CA PHE A 69 -2.35 0.51 -15.64
C PHE A 69 -1.88 1.95 -15.81
N ASP A 70 -2.77 2.83 -16.21
CA ASP A 70 -2.48 4.22 -16.51
C ASP A 70 -3.05 5.17 -15.46
N VAL A 71 -2.34 6.26 -15.23
CA VAL A 71 -2.77 7.35 -14.37
C VAL A 71 -2.61 8.69 -15.10
N ILE A 72 -3.60 9.56 -14.97
CA ILE A 72 -3.51 10.94 -15.44
C ILE A 72 -3.41 11.83 -14.21
N ARG A 73 -2.40 12.70 -14.18
CA ARG A 73 -2.16 13.63 -13.08
C ARG A 73 -2.72 15.01 -13.39
N ALA A 74 -3.26 15.66 -12.37
CA ALA A 74 -3.58 17.08 -12.41
C ALA A 74 -2.29 17.92 -12.38
N LYS A 75 -2.42 19.23 -12.64
CA LYS A 75 -1.29 20.18 -12.52
C LYS A 75 -0.72 20.25 -11.09
N SER A 76 -1.51 19.90 -10.08
CA SER A 76 -1.08 19.79 -8.67
C SER A 76 -0.13 18.60 -8.42
N GLY A 77 -0.01 17.68 -9.38
CA GLY A 77 0.75 16.44 -9.24
C GLY A 77 -0.07 15.27 -8.70
N GLU A 78 -1.24 15.50 -8.13
CA GLU A 78 -2.16 14.44 -7.69
C GLU A 78 -2.71 13.65 -8.88
N ILE A 79 -3.01 12.36 -8.68
CA ILE A 79 -3.71 11.54 -9.67
C ILE A 79 -5.16 12.03 -9.76
N GLN A 80 -5.56 12.42 -10.96
CA GLN A 80 -6.93 12.81 -11.28
C GLN A 80 -7.74 11.65 -11.85
N PHE A 81 -7.09 10.73 -12.56
CA PHE A 81 -7.75 9.58 -13.16
C PHE A 81 -6.87 8.33 -13.09
N LEU A 82 -7.48 7.21 -12.75
CA LEU A 82 -6.90 5.88 -12.71
C LEU A 82 -7.63 4.98 -13.69
N SER A 83 -6.89 4.29 -14.55
CA SER A 83 -7.38 3.17 -15.36
C SER A 83 -6.50 1.95 -15.13
N MET A 84 -7.10 0.83 -14.75
CA MET A 84 -6.39 -0.40 -14.44
C MET A 84 -7.19 -1.60 -14.95
N GLU A 85 -6.54 -2.47 -15.71
CA GLU A 85 -7.09 -3.76 -16.11
C GLU A 85 -6.23 -4.87 -15.52
N ILE A 86 -6.89 -5.80 -14.83
CA ILE A 86 -6.28 -6.82 -14.00
C ILE A 86 -6.63 -8.19 -14.58
N ASP A 87 -5.61 -9.01 -14.82
CA ASP A 87 -5.77 -10.43 -15.15
C ASP A 87 -4.96 -11.26 -14.14
N CYS A 88 -5.65 -11.97 -13.25
CA CYS A 88 -5.01 -12.81 -12.22
C CYS A 88 -4.46 -14.13 -12.78
N ARG A 89 -4.78 -14.46 -14.04
CA ARG A 89 -4.40 -15.68 -14.76
C ARG A 89 -4.92 -16.99 -14.16
N ASP A 90 -5.97 -16.89 -13.35
CA ASP A 90 -6.64 -18.00 -12.66
C ASP A 90 -8.17 -17.94 -12.84
N GLY A 91 -8.63 -17.20 -13.85
CA GLY A 91 -10.05 -16.99 -14.17
C GLY A 91 -10.63 -15.68 -13.65
N TYR A 92 -9.94 -14.98 -12.74
CA TYR A 92 -10.37 -13.68 -12.23
C TYR A 92 -9.79 -12.52 -13.03
N LYS A 93 -10.67 -11.64 -13.52
CA LYS A 93 -10.32 -10.43 -14.27
C LYS A 93 -11.19 -9.26 -13.84
N ALA A 94 -10.64 -8.05 -13.90
CA ALA A 94 -11.37 -6.82 -13.60
C ALA A 94 -10.85 -5.65 -14.44
N SER A 95 -11.70 -4.63 -14.58
CA SER A 95 -11.32 -3.32 -15.08
C SER A 95 -11.82 -2.26 -14.09
N ILE A 96 -10.95 -1.32 -13.75
CA ILE A 96 -11.19 -0.21 -12.84
C ILE A 96 -10.94 1.07 -13.63
N SER A 97 -11.88 1.99 -13.56
CA SER A 97 -11.79 3.33 -14.14
C SER A 97 -12.38 4.29 -13.11
N HIS A 98 -11.55 5.18 -12.56
CA HIS A 98 -11.99 6.09 -11.50
C HIS A 98 -11.38 7.49 -11.68
N SER A 99 -12.21 8.51 -11.46
CA SER A 99 -11.80 9.90 -11.42
C SER A 99 -11.77 10.37 -9.97
N PHE A 100 -10.61 10.78 -9.48
CA PHE A 100 -10.47 11.34 -8.15
C PHE A 100 -10.89 12.81 -8.16
N GLU A 101 -11.89 13.15 -7.35
CA GLU A 101 -12.25 14.54 -7.11
C GLU A 101 -11.30 15.20 -6.10
N LYS A 102 -11.31 16.53 -6.06
CA LYS A 102 -10.48 17.27 -5.10
C LYS A 102 -10.90 16.91 -3.67
N GLY A 103 -9.96 16.38 -2.88
CA GLY A 103 -10.21 15.95 -1.50
C GLY A 103 -10.72 14.50 -1.37
N ASP A 104 -10.80 13.77 -2.48
CA ASP A 104 -11.10 12.35 -2.48
C ASP A 104 -10.01 11.55 -1.75
N LYS A 105 -10.42 10.77 -0.75
CA LYS A 105 -9.58 9.91 0.09
C LYS A 105 -9.80 8.42 -0.19
N SER A 106 -10.63 8.10 -1.17
CA SER A 106 -10.85 6.74 -1.60
C SER A 106 -9.57 6.11 -2.12
N VAL A 107 -9.54 4.78 -2.06
CA VAL A 107 -8.43 3.95 -2.52
C VAL A 107 -9.05 2.94 -3.46
N PHE A 108 -8.72 3.05 -4.74
CA PHE A 108 -9.24 2.16 -5.76
C PHE A 108 -8.22 1.10 -6.12
N GLY A 109 -8.69 -0.14 -6.29
CA GLY A 109 -7.80 -1.26 -6.56
C GLY A 109 -8.47 -2.60 -6.42
N PHE A 110 -7.70 -3.61 -6.04
CA PHE A 110 -8.19 -4.98 -5.91
C PHE A 110 -7.53 -5.76 -4.78
N ILE A 111 -8.21 -6.83 -4.37
CA ILE A 111 -7.77 -7.84 -3.43
C ILE A 111 -7.94 -9.20 -4.12
N ARG A 112 -6.88 -10.01 -4.14
CA ARG A 112 -6.92 -11.41 -4.54
C ARG A 112 -6.45 -12.27 -3.37
N ASP A 113 -7.36 -13.09 -2.85
CA ASP A 113 -7.13 -14.06 -1.77
C ASP A 113 -7.00 -15.48 -2.36
N TYR A 114 -5.78 -15.96 -2.51
CA TYR A 114 -5.49 -17.30 -3.04
C TYR A 114 -5.79 -18.44 -2.06
N THR A 115 -6.08 -18.14 -0.79
CA THR A 115 -6.45 -19.15 0.22
C THR A 115 -7.90 -19.61 0.09
N ARG A 116 -8.72 -18.92 -0.72
CA ARG A 116 -10.15 -19.18 -0.89
C ARG A 116 -10.50 -19.61 -2.30
N THR A 117 -11.48 -20.50 -2.36
CA THR A 117 -12.09 -20.99 -3.61
C THR A 117 -13.47 -20.37 -3.89
N ASN A 118 -14.10 -19.74 -2.89
CA ASN A 118 -15.37 -19.03 -3.07
C ASN A 118 -15.18 -17.71 -3.82
N TYR A 119 -15.81 -17.59 -4.99
CA TYR A 119 -15.64 -16.49 -5.95
C TYR A 119 -15.74 -15.10 -5.30
N ASP A 120 -16.83 -14.82 -4.58
CA ASP A 120 -17.11 -13.49 -4.00
C ASP A 120 -16.13 -13.04 -2.90
N ARG A 121 -15.33 -13.96 -2.37
CA ARG A 121 -14.33 -13.66 -1.31
C ARG A 121 -12.90 -13.85 -1.78
N ALA A 122 -12.71 -14.53 -2.90
CA ALA A 122 -11.43 -14.80 -3.53
C ALA A 122 -10.93 -13.57 -4.29
N PHE A 123 -11.83 -12.75 -4.85
CA PHE A 123 -11.44 -11.58 -5.62
C PHE A 123 -12.41 -10.41 -5.40
N TYR A 124 -11.88 -9.27 -5.02
CA TYR A 124 -12.60 -8.00 -4.90
C TYR A 124 -11.89 -6.93 -5.71
N TYR A 125 -12.63 -6.01 -6.33
CA TYR A 125 -12.08 -4.86 -7.02
C TYR A 125 -13.03 -3.66 -6.92
N GLY A 126 -12.49 -2.45 -7.01
CA GLY A 126 -13.25 -1.20 -6.85
C GLY A 126 -12.71 -0.35 -5.70
N ASP A 127 -13.61 0.27 -4.95
CA ASP A 127 -13.25 1.12 -3.81
C ASP A 127 -12.91 0.27 -2.57
N LEU A 128 -11.62 0.12 -2.31
CA LEU A 128 -11.11 -0.61 -1.16
C LEU A 128 -11.39 0.07 0.18
N THR A 129 -11.69 1.38 0.20
CA THR A 129 -12.07 2.06 1.46
C THR A 129 -13.44 1.64 1.96
N SER A 130 -14.32 1.24 1.03
CA SER A 130 -15.63 0.68 1.34
C SER A 130 -15.56 -0.82 1.70
N GLU A 131 -14.47 -1.52 1.36
CA GLU A 131 -14.27 -2.96 1.63
C GLU A 131 -13.44 -3.24 2.90
N LEU A 132 -13.84 -2.63 4.02
CA LEU A 132 -13.14 -2.78 5.30
C LEU A 132 -12.96 -4.25 5.72
N SER A 133 -13.95 -5.10 5.41
CA SER A 133 -13.93 -6.53 5.74
C SER A 133 -12.81 -7.28 5.01
N GLY A 134 -12.55 -6.93 3.75
CA GLY A 134 -11.46 -7.49 2.96
C GLY A 134 -10.11 -7.05 3.48
N ILE A 135 -9.98 -5.76 3.78
CA ILE A 135 -8.74 -5.18 4.28
C ILE A 135 -8.36 -5.76 5.65
N GLU A 136 -9.28 -5.80 6.60
CA GLU A 136 -9.01 -6.33 7.93
C GLU A 136 -8.54 -7.80 7.88
N ARG A 137 -9.12 -8.61 6.97
CA ARG A 137 -8.69 -9.99 6.77
C ARG A 137 -7.24 -10.08 6.28
N VAL A 138 -6.87 -9.29 5.26
CA VAL A 138 -5.52 -9.29 4.72
C VAL A 138 -4.54 -8.78 5.79
N THR A 139 -4.87 -7.69 6.48
CA THR A 139 -4.01 -7.15 7.55
C THR A 139 -3.69 -8.19 8.62
N LYS A 140 -4.71 -8.92 9.12
CA LYS A 140 -4.49 -10.01 10.09
C LYS A 140 -3.60 -11.13 9.54
N ALA A 141 -3.76 -11.48 8.26
CA ALA A 141 -2.94 -12.50 7.62
C ALA A 141 -1.47 -12.04 7.49
N ILE A 142 -1.23 -10.78 7.15
CA ILE A 142 0.11 -10.18 7.08
C ILE A 142 0.76 -10.15 8.47
N GLU A 143 0.04 -9.69 9.49
CA GLU A 143 0.53 -9.64 10.88
C GLU A 143 0.95 -11.02 11.37
N LYS A 144 0.10 -12.04 11.15
CA LYS A 144 0.43 -13.43 11.49
C LYS A 144 1.67 -13.93 10.75
N ALA A 145 1.75 -13.69 9.44
CA ALA A 145 2.89 -14.13 8.63
C ALA A 145 4.22 -13.46 9.01
N ASN A 146 4.16 -12.27 9.62
CA ASN A 146 5.35 -11.58 10.15
C ASN A 146 5.75 -12.12 11.52
N GLN A 147 4.80 -12.45 12.39
CA GLN A 147 5.07 -13.07 13.70
C GLN A 147 5.70 -14.47 13.58
N GLU A 148 5.34 -15.25 12.55
CA GLU A 148 5.91 -16.58 12.32
C GLU A 148 7.35 -16.56 11.74
N LYS A 149 7.87 -15.37 11.39
CA LYS A 149 9.23 -15.18 10.86
C LYS A 149 10.22 -14.66 11.91
N GLU A 150 9.73 -14.26 13.08
CA GLU A 150 10.54 -13.85 14.25
C GLU A 150 10.79 -15.06 15.18
#